data_AF-A0A017HH29-F1
#
_entry.id   AF-A0A017HH29-F1
#
_cell.length_a   1.000
_cell.length_b   1.000
_cell.length_c   1.000
_cell.angle_alpha   90.00
_cell.angle_beta   90.00
_cell.angle_gamma   90.00
#
_symmetry.space_group_name_H-M   'P 1'
#
loop_
_entity.id
_entity.type
_entity.pdbx_description
1 polymer ?
#
loop_
_entity_poly.entity_id
_entity_poly.type
_entity_poly.pdbx_seq_one_letter_code
_entity_poly.pdbx_strand_id
1 'polypeptide(L)'
;MPILAERRILTEADLGSLEMFCVAIGTVREMERELQDKGHVITVKGVPKRNPATGIQSDAMTRARLLAAELGLTPVSRSRPAIREDDDDDSLLDQ
;
A
#
# COMPACT_ATOMS: atom_id res chain seq x y z
N MET A 1 4.42 2.99 -12.54
CA MET A 1 4.26 1.52 -12.72
C MET A 1 5.29 0.81 -13.64
N PRO A 2 6.39 1.41 -14.16
CA PRO A 2 7.28 0.65 -15.07
C PRO A 2 8.06 -0.47 -14.37
N ILE A 3 8.51 -0.27 -13.12
CA ILE A 3 9.29 -1.27 -12.38
C ILE A 3 8.52 -2.56 -12.03
N LEU A 4 7.19 -2.50 -11.92
CA LEU A 4 6.36 -3.66 -11.56
C LEU A 4 6.09 -4.58 -12.75
N ALA A 5 5.89 -3.99 -13.93
CA ALA A 5 5.70 -4.74 -15.17
C ALA A 5 7.02 -5.37 -15.63
N GLU A 6 8.14 -4.65 -15.52
CA GLU A 6 9.47 -5.17 -15.90
C GLU A 6 9.93 -6.38 -15.08
N ARG A 7 9.48 -6.51 -13.83
CA ARG A 7 9.95 -7.58 -12.93
C ARG A 7 9.05 -8.82 -12.90
N ARG A 8 7.92 -8.84 -13.63
CA ARG A 8 6.92 -9.94 -13.63
C ARG A 8 6.48 -10.36 -12.21
N ILE A 9 6.46 -9.44 -11.25
CA ILE A 9 6.18 -9.76 -9.83
C ILE A 9 4.68 -9.87 -9.56
N LEU A 10 3.85 -9.18 -10.35
CA LEU A 10 2.39 -9.23 -10.19
C LEU A 10 1.85 -10.52 -10.81
N THR A 11 1.49 -11.47 -9.95
CA THR A 11 0.74 -12.67 -10.35
C THR A 11 -0.76 -12.35 -10.38
N GLU A 12 -1.58 -13.23 -10.96
CA GLU A 12 -3.04 -13.09 -10.89
C GLU A 12 -3.55 -13.03 -9.43
N ALA A 13 -2.83 -13.65 -8.50
CA ALA A 13 -3.18 -13.64 -7.09
C ALA A 13 -3.04 -12.25 -6.43
N ASP A 14 -2.18 -11.38 -6.98
CA ASP A 14 -1.91 -10.05 -6.42
C ASP A 14 -2.88 -8.98 -6.95
N LEU A 15 -3.72 -9.32 -7.93
CA LEU A 15 -4.59 -8.37 -8.62
C LEU A 15 -5.60 -7.73 -7.66
N GLY A 16 -6.16 -8.50 -6.73
CA GLY A 16 -7.09 -7.99 -5.71
C GLY A 16 -6.43 -6.96 -4.79
N SER A 17 -5.22 -7.24 -4.29
CA SER A 17 -4.46 -6.30 -3.46
C SER A 17 -4.05 -5.05 -4.23
N LEU A 18 -3.72 -5.18 -5.51
CA LEU A 18 -3.41 -4.05 -6.39
C LEU A 18 -4.62 -3.15 -6.63
N GLU A 19 -5.80 -3.73 -6.89
CA GLU A 19 -7.04 -2.97 -7.05
C GLU A 19 -7.37 -2.19 -5.78
N MET A 20 -7.30 -2.85 -4.62
CA MET A 20 -7.53 -2.22 -3.32
C MET A 20 -6.52 -1.10 -3.04
N PHE A 21 -5.26 -1.26 -3.47
CA PHE A 21 -4.25 -0.22 -3.34
C PHE A 21 -4.60 1.00 -4.19
N CYS A 22 -5.00 0.79 -5.44
CA CYS A 22 -5.43 1.85 -6.35
C CYS A 22 -6.64 2.61 -5.81
N VAL A 23 -7.64 1.89 -5.28
CA VAL A 23 -8.82 2.49 -4.63
C VAL A 23 -8.39 3.35 -3.44
N ALA A 24 -7.54 2.84 -2.56
CA ALA A 24 -7.06 3.60 -1.40
C ALA A 24 -6.32 4.88 -1.80
N ILE A 25 -5.42 4.81 -2.80
CA ILE A 25 -4.75 6.01 -3.34
C ILE A 25 -5.75 6.98 -3.96
N GLY A 26 -6.77 6.48 -4.67
CA GLY A 26 -7.86 7.29 -5.20
C GLY A 26 -8.58 8.09 -4.11
N THR A 27 -8.96 7.42 -3.03
CA THR A 27 -9.60 8.06 -1.86
C THR A 27 -8.69 9.12 -1.23
N VAL A 28 -7.38 8.85 -1.08
CA VAL A 28 -6.43 9.87 -0.56
C VAL A 28 -6.45 11.13 -1.41
N ARG A 29 -6.43 10.98 -2.74
CA ARG A 29 -6.44 12.12 -3.68
C ARG A 29 -7.77 12.87 -3.67
N GLU A 30 -8.88 12.18 -3.48
CA GLU A 30 -10.19 12.80 -3.36
C GLU A 30 -10.32 13.62 -2.09
N MET A 31 -9.95 13.03 -0.94
CA MET A 31 -9.97 13.73 0.34
C MET A 31 -8.97 14.89 0.37
N GLU A 32 -7.82 14.77 -0.31
CA GLU A 32 -6.88 15.89 -0.46
C GLU A 32 -7.53 17.07 -1.17
N ARG A 33 -8.28 16.84 -2.26
CA ARG A 33 -8.99 17.92 -2.96
C ARG A 33 -10.05 18.57 -2.06
N GLU A 34 -10.81 17.77 -1.33
CA GLU A 34 -11.81 18.26 -0.36
C GLU A 34 -11.15 19.10 0.75
N LEU A 35 -9.98 18.70 1.24
CA LEU A 35 -9.24 19.44 2.26
C LEU A 35 -8.61 20.73 1.71
N GLN A 36 -8.17 20.74 0.45
CA GLN A 36 -7.70 21.97 -0.19
C GLN A 36 -8.83 22.96 -0.42
N ASP A 37 -10.03 22.49 -0.77
CA ASP A 37 -11.21 23.33 -0.99
C ASP A 37 -11.78 23.89 0.32
N LYS A 38 -12.00 23.03 1.32
CA LYS A 38 -12.76 23.37 2.54
C LYS A 38 -11.90 23.59 3.78
N GLY A 39 -10.60 23.30 3.68
CA GLY A 39 -9.68 23.35 4.80
C GLY A 39 -9.83 22.17 5.77
N HIS A 40 -8.93 22.14 6.75
CA HIS A 40 -8.82 21.05 7.73
C HIS A 40 -9.82 21.19 8.90
N VAL A 41 -10.40 22.39 9.06
CA VAL A 41 -11.40 22.72 10.08
C VAL A 41 -12.58 23.36 9.37
N ILE A 42 -13.78 22.87 9.65
CA ILE A 42 -15.04 23.36 9.10
C ILE A 42 -15.95 23.84 10.23
N THR A 43 -16.84 24.78 9.94
CA THR A 43 -17.81 25.27 10.91
C THR A 43 -19.12 24.50 10.77
N VAL A 44 -19.58 23.89 11.85
CA VAL A 44 -20.88 23.19 11.91
C VAL A 44 -21.71 23.80 13.03
N LYS A 45 -22.84 24.43 12.68
CA LYS A 45 -23.71 25.14 13.63
C LYS A 45 -22.96 26.19 14.46
N GLY A 46 -22.05 26.93 13.82
CA GLY A 46 -21.26 27.99 14.47
C GLY A 46 -20.07 27.50 15.30
N VAL A 47 -19.84 26.19 15.42
CA VAL A 47 -18.72 25.62 16.17
C VAL A 47 -17.68 25.05 15.20
N PRO A 48 -16.38 25.39 15.35
CA PRO A 48 -15.32 24.80 14.55
C PRO A 48 -15.16 23.32 14.89
N LYS A 49 -15.12 22.47 13.87
CA LYS A 49 -14.93 21.03 13.97
C LYS A 49 -13.90 20.56 12.95
N ARG A 50 -13.21 19.47 13.28
CA ARG A 50 -12.30 18.79 12.35
C ARG A 50 -13.06 18.36 11.10
N ASN A 51 -12.51 18.64 9.93
CA ASN A 51 -13.08 18.18 8.66
C ASN A 51 -13.02 16.63 8.61
N PRO A 52 -14.15 15.92 8.42
CA PRO A 52 -14.18 14.46 8.32
C PRO A 52 -13.23 13.88 7.27
N ALA A 53 -12.97 14.63 6.19
CA ALA A 53 -12.03 14.23 5.13
C ALA A 53 -10.62 13.93 5.68
N THR A 54 -10.19 14.59 6.75
CA THR A 54 -8.89 14.31 7.38
C THR A 54 -8.82 12.91 8.00
N GLY A 55 -9.93 12.38 8.52
CA GLY A 55 -9.98 11.02 9.08
C GLY A 55 -9.98 9.98 7.97
N ILE A 56 -10.84 10.17 6.97
CA ILE A 56 -10.94 9.28 5.82
C ILE A 56 -9.60 9.22 5.06
N GLN A 57 -8.95 10.36 4.86
CA GLN A 57 -7.63 10.42 4.22
C GLN A 57 -6.59 9.63 5.01
N SER A 58 -6.52 9.81 6.33
CA SER A 58 -5.59 9.09 7.21
C SER A 58 -5.77 7.58 7.15
N ASP A 59 -7.02 7.11 7.18
CA ASP A 59 -7.34 5.69 7.09
C ASP A 59 -6.95 5.11 5.73
N ALA A 60 -7.24 5.85 4.64
CA ALA A 60 -6.87 5.45 3.29
C ALA A 60 -5.34 5.42 3.09
N MET A 61 -4.60 6.39 3.62
CA MET A 61 -3.13 6.40 3.60
C MET A 61 -2.55 5.21 4.35
N THR A 62 -3.16 4.83 5.47
CA THR A 62 -2.72 3.66 6.26
C THR A 62 -2.92 2.37 5.46
N ARG A 63 -4.09 2.17 4.86
CA ARG A 63 -4.38 1.00 3.99
C ARG A 63 -3.44 0.95 2.79
N ALA A 64 -3.24 2.08 2.12
CA ALA A 64 -2.32 2.18 0.99
C ALA A 64 -0.89 1.78 1.39
N ARG A 65 -0.42 2.18 2.57
CA ARG A 65 0.92 1.81 3.07
C ARG A 65 1.06 0.31 3.33
N LEU A 66 0.04 -0.33 3.88
CA LEU A 66 0.04 -1.78 4.14
C LEU A 66 0.07 -2.58 2.84
N LEU A 67 -0.84 -2.26 1.90
CA LEU A 67 -0.89 -2.90 0.59
C LEU A 67 0.39 -2.64 -0.22
N ALA A 68 0.98 -1.45 -0.12
CA ALA A 68 2.27 -1.15 -0.73
C ALA A 68 3.42 -1.99 -0.14
N ALA A 69 3.36 -2.34 1.14
CA ALA A 69 4.35 -3.23 1.75
C ALA A 69 4.19 -4.66 1.20
N GLU A 70 2.95 -5.18 1.16
CA GLU A 70 2.62 -6.50 0.60
C GLU A 70 3.06 -6.63 -0.86
N LEU A 71 2.81 -5.61 -1.69
CA LEU A 71 3.14 -5.59 -3.12
C LEU A 71 4.64 -5.27 -3.41
N GLY A 72 5.50 -5.15 -2.40
CA GLY A 72 6.93 -4.84 -2.63
C GLY A 72 7.22 -3.40 -3.10
N LEU A 73 6.28 -2.47 -2.92
CA LEU A 73 6.41 -1.08 -3.40
C LEU A 73 7.28 -0.20 -2.49
N THR A 74 7.59 -0.64 -1.28
CA THR A 74 8.43 0.10 -0.34
C THR A 74 9.90 -0.38 -0.38
N PRO A 75 10.89 0.49 -0.10
CA PRO A 75 12.30 0.06 -0.03
C PRO A 75 12.52 -1.11 0.94
N VAL A 76 11.85 -1.08 2.10
CA VAL A 76 11.96 -2.12 3.14
C VAL A 76 11.37 -3.44 2.69
N SER A 77 10.21 -3.43 2.02
CA SER A 77 9.62 -4.67 1.52
C SER A 77 10.43 -5.31 0.39
N ARG A 78 11.27 -4.53 -0.31
CA ARG A 78 12.20 -5.05 -1.33
C ARG A 78 13.52 -5.58 -0.79
N SER A 79 13.98 -5.09 0.36
CA SER A 79 15.27 -5.49 0.93
C SER A 79 15.19 -6.75 1.80
N ARG A 80 13.98 -7.30 2.03
CA ARG A 80 13.81 -8.51 2.82
C ARG A 80 14.40 -9.69 2.04
N PRO A 81 15.49 -10.33 2.52
CA PRO A 81 16.05 -11.50 1.86
C PRO A 81 14.97 -12.58 1.78
N ALA A 82 14.73 -13.14 0.60
CA ALA A 82 14.04 -14.41 0.50
C ALA A 82 14.94 -15.42 1.21
N ILE A 83 14.53 -15.87 2.39
CA ILE A 83 15.14 -17.05 3.00
C ILE A 83 14.81 -18.17 2.02
N ARG A 84 15.80 -18.58 1.23
CA ARG A 84 15.74 -19.88 0.56
C ARG A 84 15.83 -20.89 1.69
N GLU A 85 14.75 -21.62 1.91
CA GLU A 85 14.88 -22.96 2.47
C GLU A 85 15.59 -23.76 1.39
N ASP A 86 16.92 -23.82 1.48
CA ASP A 86 17.73 -24.79 0.74
C ASP A 86 17.39 -26.16 1.36
N ASP A 87 16.29 -26.78 0.90
CA ASP A 87 16.01 -28.18 1.15
C ASP A 87 16.94 -29.04 0.27
N ASP A 88 17.83 -29.77 0.96
CA ASP A 88 18.29 -31.13 0.67
C ASP A 88 18.56 -31.53 -0.80
N ASP A 89 19.84 -31.46 -1.20
CA ASP A 89 20.43 -32.51 -2.06
C ASP A 89 21.98 -32.49 -1.96
N ASP A 90 22.53 -33.23 -1.01
CA ASP A 90 23.82 -33.90 -1.27
C ASP A 90 23.84 -35.25 -0.55
N SER A 91 23.31 -36.25 -1.24
CA SER A 91 23.55 -37.66 -0.94
C SER A 91 25.06 -37.90 -0.93
N LEU A 92 25.67 -38.00 0.25
CA LEU A 92 27.04 -38.50 0.37
C LEU A 92 27.04 -40.00 0.05
N LEU A 93 27.31 -40.26 -1.22
CA LEU A 93 27.62 -41.53 -1.83
C LEU A 93 28.68 -42.30 -1.02
N ASP A 94 28.43 -43.61 -0.95
CA ASP A 94 29.35 -44.70 -0.64
C ASP A 94 30.84 -44.38 -0.90
N GLN A 95 31.68 -44.67 0.10
CA GLN A 95 33.00 -45.31 -0.06
C GLN A 95 33.51 -45.87 1.27
#